data_AF-A0A6A6S7U5-F1
#
_entry.id   AF-A0A6A6S7U5-F1
#
_cell.length_a   1.000
_cell.length_b   1.000
_cell.length_c   1.000
_cell.angle_alpha   90.00
_cell.angle_beta   90.00
_cell.angle_gamma   90.00
#
_symmetry.space_group_name_H-M   'P 1'
#
loop_
_entity.id
_entity.type
_entity.pdbx_description
1 polymer ?
#
loop_
_entity_poly.entity_id
_entity_poly.type
_entity_poly.pdbx_seq_one_letter_code
_entity_poly.pdbx_strand_id
1 'polypeptide(L)'
;MRKLTTERALFDFRVRSLPQKYQHSPSDSPDVEGGTFTDPLRWAIDLILNLEEHLDHSQSHSPDQNDSQPDPSPNMKRGQPHFGQPEDHSSAGRQYLTTAQHGYSVFTHSGTTSEQGQGHPYNAEPMMSSLHRTASSSESAFMSPQSPLHAPQPSRPGMLPSPSSTNFPNPPPNLPPISPSSAAVQDSAQTSHLQNLQHQISVKTLALQTLQREYDNLLQKLERQRTKCATIEKELQVSDMEINSLTNEKEKLQVQVMALETQVEELQHSRDETRRQLVANGAQYIRIMEMANRLQTQSSEDKKLWDAEKAELQQRINVLEEAMVTGTAQRDSPPSIILAHSMGKNRTITSTSSPSTETLNVLRSEIVRLRLRTQTLESALHTMREESTTIQKAAKQLLESGNRMEQITKEALSE
;
A
#
# COMPACT_ATOMS: atom_id res chain seq x y z
N MET A 1 -4.55 -4.00 20.44
CA MET A 1 -5.90 -3.52 20.86
C MET A 1 -5.83 -2.58 22.06
N ARG A 2 -6.14 -2.98 23.31
CA ARG A 2 -6.37 -2.04 24.44
C ARG A 2 -5.37 -0.87 24.60
N LYS A 3 -4.06 -1.09 24.45
CA LYS A 3 -3.03 -0.01 24.50
C LYS A 3 -3.21 1.07 23.41
N LEU A 4 -3.41 0.68 22.14
CA LEU A 4 -3.64 1.65 21.06
C LEU A 4 -4.92 2.46 21.27
N THR A 5 -5.95 1.85 21.89
CA THR A 5 -7.20 2.56 22.23
C THR A 5 -6.95 3.66 23.26
N THR A 6 -6.09 3.41 24.27
CA THR A 6 -5.72 4.43 25.27
C THR A 6 -4.78 5.49 24.70
N GLU A 7 -3.81 5.14 23.86
CA GLU A 7 -2.88 6.09 23.24
C GLU A 7 -3.60 7.03 22.26
N ARG A 8 -4.50 6.50 21.42
CA ARG A 8 -5.33 7.32 20.51
C ARG A 8 -6.25 8.27 21.28
N ALA A 9 -6.87 7.82 22.36
CA ALA A 9 -7.70 8.68 23.20
C ALA A 9 -6.89 9.80 23.90
N LEU A 10 -5.65 9.52 24.30
CA LEU A 10 -4.75 10.49 24.91
C LEU A 10 -4.24 11.51 23.87
N PHE A 11 -3.98 11.06 22.64
CA PHE A 11 -3.66 11.93 21.50
C PHE A 11 -4.84 12.85 21.14
N ASP A 12 -6.04 12.30 20.94
CA ASP A 12 -7.25 13.08 20.66
C ASP A 12 -7.55 14.12 21.77
N PHE A 13 -7.30 13.76 23.03
CA PHE A 13 -7.41 14.68 24.17
C PHE A 13 -6.35 15.80 24.11
N ARG A 14 -5.07 15.46 23.84
CA ARG A 14 -3.98 16.44 23.72
C ARG A 14 -4.23 17.40 22.55
N VAL A 15 -4.64 16.90 21.38
CA VAL A 15 -5.01 17.73 20.22
C VAL A 15 -6.18 18.66 20.54
N ARG A 16 -7.23 18.19 21.24
CA ARG A 16 -8.33 19.05 21.70
C ARG A 16 -7.95 20.06 22.79
N SER A 17 -6.86 19.84 23.52
CA SER A 17 -6.38 20.77 24.56
C SER A 17 -5.57 21.96 24.02
N LEU A 18 -4.94 21.81 22.85
CA LEU A 18 -4.10 22.84 22.21
C LEU A 18 -4.83 24.16 21.88
N PRO A 19 -6.05 24.19 21.28
CA PRO A 19 -6.69 25.46 20.89
C PRO A 19 -7.22 26.28 22.09
N GLN A 20 -7.37 25.69 23.27
CA GLN A 20 -8.10 26.33 24.37
C GLN A 20 -7.24 27.24 25.25
N LYS A 21 -5.91 27.26 25.07
CA LYS A 21 -4.99 28.00 25.97
C LYS A 21 -4.74 29.47 25.61
N TYR A 22 -5.28 29.96 24.50
CA TYR A 22 -5.04 31.32 23.99
C TYR A 22 -6.31 32.12 23.64
N GLN A 23 -7.46 31.81 24.26
CA GLN A 23 -8.63 32.70 24.26
C GLN A 23 -8.56 33.76 25.38
N HIS A 24 -7.50 34.58 25.36
CA HIS A 24 -7.46 35.85 26.07
C HIS A 24 -7.00 36.95 25.11
N SER A 25 -7.96 37.58 24.46
CA SER A 25 -7.75 38.74 23.58
C SER A 25 -7.60 40.03 24.40
N PRO A 26 -6.48 40.75 24.30
CA PRO A 26 -6.49 42.20 24.48
C PRO A 26 -7.12 42.84 23.23
N SER A 27 -8.06 43.76 23.43
CA SER A 27 -8.62 44.58 22.35
C SER A 27 -7.74 45.81 22.16
N ASP A 28 -6.77 45.75 21.26
CA ASP A 28 -6.16 46.93 20.64
C ASP A 28 -5.63 46.58 19.24
N SER A 29 -5.96 47.41 18.24
CA SER A 29 -5.53 47.24 16.86
C SER A 29 -4.37 48.20 16.53
N PRO A 30 -3.16 47.72 16.22
CA PRO A 30 -2.14 48.56 15.58
C PRO A 30 -2.53 48.85 14.12
N ASP A 31 -2.24 50.06 13.66
CA ASP A 31 -2.51 50.48 12.28
C ASP A 31 -1.67 49.70 11.26
N VAL A 32 -2.22 49.53 10.05
CA VAL A 32 -1.61 48.68 9.00
C VAL A 32 -0.72 49.52 8.07
N GLU A 33 0.54 49.72 8.47
CA GLU A 33 1.61 50.16 7.56
C GLU A 33 2.88 49.31 7.69
N GLY A 34 3.43 48.89 6.54
CA GLY A 34 4.84 48.50 6.39
C GLY A 34 5.31 47.11 6.84
N GLY A 35 4.53 46.35 7.62
CA GLY A 35 4.93 45.02 8.10
C GLY A 35 5.09 43.98 6.98
N THR A 36 6.27 43.35 6.87
CA THR A 36 6.54 42.32 5.85
C THR A 36 5.87 40.98 6.18
N PHE A 37 5.32 40.32 5.15
CA PHE A 37 4.67 39.00 5.23
C PHE A 37 5.61 37.85 5.67
N THR A 38 6.89 38.14 5.91
CA THR A 38 7.92 37.22 6.41
C THR A 38 7.62 36.65 7.77
N ASP A 39 7.03 37.45 8.67
CA ASP A 39 7.09 37.16 10.11
C ASP A 39 6.08 36.07 10.54
N PRO A 40 4.82 36.05 10.06
CA PRO A 40 3.92 34.91 10.27
C PRO A 40 4.44 33.62 9.62
N LEU A 41 5.12 33.75 8.47
CA LEU A 41 5.66 32.62 7.71
C LEU A 41 6.87 31.99 8.44
N ARG A 42 7.75 32.84 8.98
CA ARG A 42 8.89 32.41 9.82
C ARG A 42 8.41 31.76 11.12
N TRP A 43 7.39 32.32 11.77
CA TRP A 43 6.78 31.71 12.95
C TRP A 43 6.19 30.32 12.66
N ALA A 44 5.53 30.16 11.50
CA ALA A 44 5.02 28.86 11.06
C ALA A 44 6.15 27.84 10.79
N ILE A 45 7.28 28.27 10.24
CA ILE A 45 8.46 27.41 10.00
C ILE A 45 9.09 26.98 11.34
N ASP A 46 9.33 27.90 12.29
CA ASP A 46 9.86 27.55 13.62
C ASP A 46 8.92 26.57 14.36
N LEU A 47 7.61 26.70 14.19
CA LEU A 47 6.62 25.79 14.78
C LEU A 47 6.68 24.37 14.17
N ILE A 48 6.92 24.26 12.86
CA ILE A 48 7.08 22.96 12.16
C ILE A 48 8.38 22.29 12.59
N LEU A 49 9.50 23.02 12.64
CA LEU A 49 10.80 22.47 13.05
C LEU A 49 10.77 21.94 14.50
N ASN A 50 10.13 22.66 15.43
CA ASN A 50 9.94 22.19 16.81
C ASN A 50 9.03 20.95 16.91
N LEU A 51 8.11 20.74 15.96
CA LEU A 51 7.27 19.53 15.91
C LEU A 51 8.03 18.32 15.36
N GLU A 52 8.92 18.53 14.39
CA GLU A 52 9.78 17.50 13.80
C GLU A 52 10.82 17.00 14.81
N GLU A 53 11.52 17.91 15.50
CA GLU A 53 12.47 17.56 16.57
C GLU A 53 11.79 16.78 17.71
N HIS A 54 10.54 17.10 18.06
CA HIS A 54 9.77 16.35 19.06
C HIS A 54 9.32 14.95 18.58
N LEU A 55 9.27 14.71 17.27
CA LEU A 55 8.90 13.41 16.68
C LEU A 55 10.08 12.43 16.76
N ASP A 56 11.30 12.86 16.42
CA ASP A 56 12.51 12.02 16.47
C ASP A 56 12.87 11.60 17.91
N HIS A 57 12.72 12.52 18.87
CA HIS A 57 12.84 12.21 20.30
C HIS A 57 11.76 11.23 20.82
N SER A 58 10.69 10.99 20.04
CA SER A 58 9.64 10.02 20.39
C SER A 58 9.87 8.62 19.80
N GLN A 59 10.68 8.46 18.74
CA GLN A 59 10.97 7.15 18.14
C GLN A 59 12.14 6.41 18.80
N SER A 60 13.03 7.12 19.47
CA SER A 60 14.31 6.58 19.97
C SER A 60 14.24 5.86 21.32
N HIS A 61 13.12 5.93 22.05
CA HIS A 61 13.05 5.47 23.44
C HIS A 61 12.28 4.13 23.61
N SER A 62 12.89 3.02 23.17
CA SER A 62 12.41 1.67 23.52
C SER A 62 12.81 1.30 24.96
N PRO A 63 11.88 0.88 25.83
CA PRO A 63 12.20 0.48 27.21
C PRO A 63 12.40 -1.04 27.33
N ASP A 64 13.62 -1.52 27.14
CA ASP A 64 14.00 -2.91 27.48
C ASP A 64 14.06 -3.10 29.00
N GLN A 65 12.97 -3.59 29.59
CA GLN A 65 12.96 -4.10 30.97
C GLN A 65 13.21 -5.62 30.99
N ASN A 66 14.49 -5.99 31.04
CA ASN A 66 14.91 -7.28 31.58
C ASN A 66 14.90 -7.21 33.11
N ASP A 67 14.10 -8.05 33.78
CA ASP A 67 14.37 -8.44 35.17
C ASP A 67 13.60 -9.70 35.58
N SER A 68 14.29 -10.85 35.66
CA SER A 68 13.93 -12.06 36.44
C SER A 68 14.92 -13.20 36.18
N GLN A 69 15.92 -13.36 37.04
CA GLN A 69 16.79 -14.56 37.11
C GLN A 69 16.74 -15.13 38.53
N PRO A 70 16.56 -16.46 38.67
CA PRO A 70 17.57 -17.28 39.37
C PRO A 70 17.73 -18.68 38.69
N ASP A 71 18.74 -19.52 38.93
CA ASP A 71 20.02 -19.43 39.65
C ASP A 71 21.02 -20.45 39.03
N PRO A 72 22.34 -20.41 39.32
CA PRO A 72 23.34 -21.20 38.59
C PRO A 72 23.64 -22.58 39.20
N SER A 73 24.10 -23.53 38.36
CA SER A 73 24.83 -24.75 38.79
C SER A 73 25.73 -25.31 37.66
N PRO A 74 26.79 -26.11 37.96
CA PRO A 74 28.01 -26.12 37.13
C PRO A 74 28.42 -27.47 36.50
N ASN A 75 29.47 -27.40 35.66
CA ASN A 75 30.15 -28.50 34.92
C ASN A 75 29.39 -29.06 33.70
N MET A 76 30.04 -29.54 32.63
CA MET A 76 31.44 -30.01 32.48
C MET A 76 32.24 -29.29 31.39
N LYS A 77 33.58 -29.20 31.58
CA LYS A 77 34.55 -28.96 30.50
C LYS A 77 34.77 -30.24 29.66
N ARG A 78 34.79 -30.15 28.33
CA ARG A 78 35.55 -31.08 27.46
C ARG A 78 35.84 -30.50 26.06
N GLY A 79 37.13 -30.38 25.73
CA GLY A 79 37.66 -30.60 24.37
C GLY A 79 37.41 -29.56 23.26
N GLN A 80 38.35 -28.61 23.10
CA GLN A 80 38.89 -28.29 21.77
C GLN A 80 39.95 -29.37 21.38
N PRO A 81 40.47 -29.47 20.12
CA PRO A 81 40.69 -28.37 19.17
C PRO A 81 40.35 -28.58 17.67
N HIS A 82 40.26 -27.43 17.00
CA HIS A 82 40.70 -27.05 15.65
C HIS A 82 41.43 -28.07 14.74
N PHE A 83 40.89 -28.28 13.52
CA PHE A 83 41.52 -28.42 12.18
C PHE A 83 40.37 -28.66 11.16
N GLY A 84 40.46 -28.41 9.84
CA GLY A 84 41.53 -27.78 9.06
C GLY A 84 41.38 -27.99 7.53
N GLN A 85 40.59 -27.12 6.86
CA GLN A 85 40.40 -27.00 5.38
C GLN A 85 39.88 -28.23 4.57
N PRO A 86 39.38 -28.01 3.33
CA PRO A 86 38.95 -29.06 2.40
C PRO A 86 39.99 -29.36 1.31
N GLU A 87 39.85 -30.48 0.60
CA GLU A 87 40.16 -30.58 -0.84
C GLU A 87 39.49 -31.83 -1.46
N ASP A 88 39.52 -31.93 -2.79
CA ASP A 88 38.76 -32.90 -3.60
C ASP A 88 39.29 -34.34 -3.56
N HIS A 89 38.45 -35.30 -3.98
CA HIS A 89 38.69 -36.11 -5.20
C HIS A 89 37.58 -37.15 -5.46
N SER A 90 37.22 -37.31 -6.74
CA SER A 90 36.20 -38.24 -7.23
C SER A 90 36.71 -39.67 -7.42
N SER A 91 35.83 -40.68 -7.36
CA SER A 91 35.68 -41.68 -8.45
C SER A 91 34.58 -42.73 -8.21
N ALA A 92 34.01 -43.21 -9.32
CA ALA A 92 33.28 -44.46 -9.62
C ALA A 92 32.63 -45.32 -8.48
N GLY A 93 31.44 -45.91 -8.64
CA GLY A 93 30.52 -45.96 -9.80
C GLY A 93 30.23 -47.39 -10.29
N ARG A 94 28.94 -47.80 -10.28
CA ARG A 94 28.44 -48.92 -11.09
C ARG A 94 26.94 -48.80 -11.36
N GLN A 95 26.53 -49.21 -12.56
CA GLN A 95 25.14 -49.22 -13.03
C GLN A 95 24.54 -50.63 -12.87
N TYR A 96 23.21 -50.72 -12.73
CA TYR A 96 22.43 -51.87 -13.24
C TYR A 96 21.02 -51.44 -13.69
N LEU A 97 20.75 -51.57 -14.98
CA LEU A 97 19.41 -51.85 -15.56
C LEU A 97 19.09 -53.35 -15.32
N THR A 98 17.88 -53.92 -15.44
CA THR A 98 16.54 -53.53 -15.96
C THR A 98 15.46 -54.29 -15.13
N THR A 99 14.14 -54.41 -15.34
CA THR A 99 13.09 -54.14 -16.39
C THR A 99 11.76 -53.87 -15.62
N ALA A 100 10.68 -53.22 -16.11
CA ALA A 100 9.78 -53.49 -17.26
C ALA A 100 8.95 -54.80 -17.14
N GLN A 101 7.64 -54.91 -17.44
CA GLN A 101 6.67 -54.04 -18.16
C GLN A 101 5.19 -54.20 -17.66
N HIS A 102 4.31 -53.26 -18.07
CA HIS A 102 2.84 -53.33 -18.36
C HIS A 102 1.81 -53.97 -17.38
N GLY A 103 0.53 -53.55 -17.34
CA GLY A 103 -0.15 -52.42 -18.01
C GLY A 103 -1.72 -52.51 -18.02
N TYR A 104 -2.36 -51.57 -18.75
CA TYR A 104 -3.75 -51.55 -19.28
C TYR A 104 -4.97 -51.01 -18.47
N SER A 105 -5.95 -50.55 -19.28
CA SER A 105 -7.29 -49.96 -19.03
C SER A 105 -7.32 -48.52 -18.47
N VAL A 106 -7.88 -47.48 -19.12
CA VAL A 106 -8.96 -47.31 -20.13
C VAL A 106 -10.38 -47.56 -19.60
N PHE A 107 -11.15 -46.47 -19.44
CA PHE A 107 -12.43 -46.26 -20.13
C PHE A 107 -12.75 -44.74 -20.23
N THR A 108 -13.66 -44.37 -21.13
CA THR A 108 -14.00 -42.97 -21.50
C THR A 108 -15.33 -42.51 -20.87
N HIS A 109 -15.64 -41.20 -20.96
CA HIS A 109 -16.94 -40.67 -21.43
C HIS A 109 -16.83 -39.16 -21.75
N SER A 110 -17.80 -38.60 -22.48
CA SER A 110 -17.68 -37.30 -23.18
C SER A 110 -18.94 -36.42 -23.08
N GLY A 111 -18.80 -35.11 -23.30
CA GLY A 111 -19.88 -34.14 -23.56
C GLY A 111 -19.36 -32.69 -23.43
N THR A 112 -19.15 -31.89 -24.49
CA THR A 112 -20.11 -31.15 -25.35
C THR A 112 -20.88 -30.05 -24.59
N THR A 113 -20.98 -28.80 -25.06
CA THR A 113 -20.62 -28.17 -26.34
C THR A 113 -19.52 -27.06 -26.12
N SER A 114 -19.16 -26.10 -27.00
CA SER A 114 -19.64 -25.69 -28.34
C SER A 114 -18.56 -24.98 -29.19
N GLU A 115 -18.99 -24.52 -30.37
CA GLU A 115 -18.67 -23.28 -31.13
C GLU A 115 -17.51 -22.35 -30.71
N GLN A 116 -16.80 -21.66 -31.63
CA GLN A 116 -16.75 -21.71 -33.10
C GLN A 116 -15.50 -20.95 -33.60
N GLY A 117 -14.66 -21.55 -34.44
CA GLY A 117 -13.40 -20.92 -34.88
C GLY A 117 -12.77 -21.60 -36.08
N GLN A 118 -13.03 -21.08 -37.28
CA GLN A 118 -12.69 -21.70 -38.56
C GLN A 118 -11.57 -20.90 -39.28
N GLY A 119 -10.34 -21.42 -39.33
CA GLY A 119 -9.22 -20.68 -39.95
C GLY A 119 -7.82 -21.29 -39.80
N HIS A 120 -7.51 -22.34 -40.57
CA HIS A 120 -6.15 -22.82 -40.88
C HIS A 120 -5.42 -21.89 -41.90
N PRO A 121 -4.12 -22.06 -42.24
CA PRO A 121 -3.01 -22.83 -41.61
C PRO A 121 -1.58 -22.16 -41.65
N TYR A 122 -0.58 -22.89 -41.10
CA TYR A 122 0.88 -22.88 -41.38
C TYR A 122 1.83 -21.83 -40.78
N ASN A 123 2.92 -22.38 -40.20
CA ASN A 123 4.31 -21.88 -40.10
C ASN A 123 4.59 -20.59 -39.28
N ALA A 124 5.64 -20.51 -38.44
CA ALA A 124 6.72 -21.47 -38.16
C ALA A 124 7.30 -21.34 -36.73
N GLU A 125 7.83 -22.46 -36.22
CA GLU A 125 8.91 -22.54 -35.21
C GLU A 125 10.27 -22.14 -35.85
N PRO A 126 11.38 -21.82 -35.12
CA PRO A 126 11.64 -22.25 -33.74
C PRO A 126 12.35 -21.25 -32.78
N MET A 127 12.56 -21.73 -31.55
CA MET A 127 13.74 -21.51 -30.67
C MET A 127 14.04 -20.15 -30.00
N MET A 128 14.02 -20.22 -28.66
CA MET A 128 15.13 -19.90 -27.75
C MET A 128 15.98 -18.63 -28.00
N SER A 129 15.81 -17.63 -27.13
CA SER A 129 16.96 -17.06 -26.40
C SER A 129 16.54 -16.45 -25.07
N SER A 130 17.29 -16.76 -24.01
CA SER A 130 17.25 -16.03 -22.74
C SER A 130 18.34 -14.95 -22.76
N LEU A 131 18.07 -13.77 -22.20
CA LEU A 131 19.13 -12.81 -21.88
C LEU A 131 18.78 -11.96 -20.66
N HIS A 132 19.57 -12.09 -19.59
CA HIS A 132 19.48 -11.24 -18.41
C HIS A 132 20.20 -9.90 -18.63
N ARG A 133 19.45 -8.80 -18.67
CA ARG A 133 19.83 -7.39 -18.39
C ARG A 133 18.54 -6.71 -17.87
N THR A 134 18.56 -5.72 -16.98
CA THR A 134 19.61 -4.74 -16.68
C THR A 134 19.98 -4.66 -15.20
N ALA A 135 21.09 -3.97 -14.90
CA ALA A 135 21.42 -3.44 -13.59
C ALA A 135 21.66 -1.91 -13.71
N SER A 136 21.59 -1.23 -12.57
CA SER A 136 21.69 0.22 -12.32
C SER A 136 22.37 1.13 -13.35
N SER A 137 21.73 2.28 -13.61
CA SER A 137 22.37 3.58 -13.35
C SER A 137 21.33 4.63 -12.93
N SER A 138 21.65 5.40 -11.90
CA SER A 138 21.06 6.73 -11.72
C SER A 138 21.94 7.71 -12.48
N GLU A 139 21.35 8.62 -13.26
CA GLU A 139 22.07 9.80 -13.73
C GLU A 139 21.16 11.04 -13.68
N SER A 140 21.67 12.09 -13.03
CA SER A 140 20.94 13.32 -12.75
C SER A 140 21.03 14.27 -13.94
N ALA A 141 19.96 14.37 -14.72
CA ALA A 141 19.83 15.33 -15.82
C ALA A 141 19.12 16.62 -15.40
N PHE A 142 19.75 17.42 -14.52
CA PHE A 142 19.35 18.82 -14.32
C PHE A 142 19.61 19.62 -15.61
N MET A 143 18.63 19.66 -16.52
CA MET A 143 18.67 20.51 -17.70
C MET A 143 18.37 21.96 -17.30
N SER A 144 19.35 22.85 -17.51
CA SER A 144 19.18 24.27 -17.24
C SER A 144 18.09 24.88 -18.14
N PRO A 145 17.23 25.78 -17.64
CA PRO A 145 16.22 26.43 -18.47
C PRO A 145 16.89 27.26 -19.57
N GLN A 146 16.42 27.10 -20.82
CA GLN A 146 16.97 27.84 -21.97
C GLN A 146 16.59 29.31 -21.89
N SER A 147 17.59 30.20 -22.03
CA SER A 147 17.41 31.64 -22.03
C SER A 147 16.51 32.12 -23.19
N PRO A 148 15.47 32.95 -22.95
CA PRO A 148 14.64 33.51 -24.01
C PRO A 148 15.37 34.57 -24.85
N LEU A 149 16.20 34.13 -25.79
CA LEU A 149 16.87 34.98 -26.78
C LEU A 149 15.91 35.43 -27.90
N HIS A 150 14.87 36.22 -27.56
CA HIS A 150 14.26 37.20 -28.46
C HIS A 150 13.39 38.21 -27.70
N ALA A 151 13.89 39.44 -27.59
CA ALA A 151 13.09 40.61 -27.21
C ALA A 151 13.00 41.55 -28.43
N PRO A 152 11.82 41.70 -29.06
CA PRO A 152 11.63 42.68 -30.14
C PRO A 152 11.96 44.09 -29.64
N GLN A 153 12.82 44.80 -30.35
CA GLN A 153 13.21 46.17 -30.01
C GLN A 153 11.99 47.10 -30.11
N PRO A 154 11.58 47.83 -29.03
CA PRO A 154 10.63 48.91 -29.18
C PRO A 154 11.31 50.06 -29.93
N SER A 155 10.91 50.25 -31.19
CA SER A 155 11.39 51.31 -32.07
C SER A 155 11.31 52.67 -31.37
N ARG A 156 12.46 53.33 -31.14
CA ARG A 156 12.49 54.69 -30.59
C ARG A 156 11.72 55.62 -31.54
N PRO A 157 10.67 56.35 -31.09
CA PRO A 157 10.20 57.51 -31.81
C PRO A 157 11.35 58.52 -31.93
N GLY A 158 11.47 59.17 -33.10
CA GLY A 158 12.56 60.08 -33.39
C GLY A 158 12.61 61.29 -32.45
N MET A 159 13.81 61.86 -32.30
CA MET A 159 14.02 63.08 -31.53
C MET A 159 13.15 64.22 -32.08
N LEU A 160 12.31 64.83 -31.24
CA LEU A 160 11.67 66.10 -31.58
C LEU A 160 12.73 67.21 -31.60
N PRO A 161 12.73 68.11 -32.60
CA PRO A 161 13.66 69.24 -32.63
C PRO A 161 13.33 70.24 -31.53
N SER A 162 14.36 70.91 -31.00
CA SER A 162 14.21 71.99 -30.02
C SER A 162 13.35 73.13 -30.59
N PRO A 163 12.51 73.80 -29.77
CA PRO A 163 11.77 74.97 -30.22
C PRO A 163 12.72 76.10 -30.62
N SER A 164 12.62 76.56 -31.87
CA SER A 164 13.42 77.67 -32.39
C SER A 164 13.26 78.92 -31.54
N SER A 165 14.38 79.48 -31.05
CA SER A 165 14.37 80.79 -30.44
C SER A 165 14.01 81.85 -31.49
N THR A 166 12.96 82.63 -31.23
CA THR A 166 12.59 83.79 -32.04
C THR A 166 13.62 84.89 -31.87
N ASN A 167 14.62 84.90 -32.75
CA ASN A 167 15.53 86.03 -32.92
C ASN A 167 14.74 87.27 -33.36
N PHE A 168 14.60 88.25 -32.48
CA PHE A 168 14.11 89.58 -32.86
C PHE A 168 15.23 90.35 -33.56
N PRO A 169 15.03 90.85 -34.80
CA PRO A 169 16.01 91.74 -35.42
C PRO A 169 16.03 93.08 -34.66
N ASN A 170 17.17 93.39 -34.06
CA ASN A 170 17.38 94.61 -33.29
C ASN A 170 17.31 95.85 -34.20
N PRO A 171 16.37 96.79 -34.00
CA PRO A 171 16.30 98.01 -34.80
C PRO A 171 17.43 98.99 -34.42
N PRO A 172 17.97 99.79 -35.37
CA PRO A 172 19.02 100.75 -35.08
C PRO A 172 18.50 101.93 -34.24
N PRO A 173 19.31 102.50 -33.33
CA PRO A 173 18.88 103.63 -32.50
C PRO A 173 18.91 104.94 -33.29
N ASN A 174 17.75 105.52 -33.59
CA ASN A 174 17.68 106.93 -34.01
C ASN A 174 16.29 107.58 -33.85
N LEU A 175 16.31 108.83 -33.38
CA LEU A 175 15.23 109.84 -33.28
C LEU A 175 14.07 109.56 -32.28
N PRO A 176 13.66 110.57 -31.47
CA PRO A 176 12.49 110.50 -30.59
C PRO A 176 11.19 111.00 -31.28
N PRO A 177 10.03 110.37 -31.05
CA PRO A 177 8.74 110.89 -31.51
C PRO A 177 8.18 111.98 -30.58
N ILE A 178 7.83 113.14 -31.13
CA ILE A 178 7.19 114.24 -30.39
C ILE A 178 5.69 114.27 -30.71
N SER A 179 4.84 113.69 -29.86
CA SER A 179 3.38 113.91 -29.83
C SER A 179 2.74 113.36 -28.54
N PRO A 180 1.71 114.01 -27.96
CA PRO A 180 1.19 113.64 -26.65
C PRO A 180 0.03 112.62 -26.67
N SER A 181 0.17 111.59 -25.83
CA SER A 181 -0.85 110.98 -24.97
C SER A 181 -2.28 110.74 -25.51
N SER A 182 -2.55 109.51 -25.97
CA SER A 182 -3.74 108.72 -25.60
C SER A 182 -3.68 107.28 -26.15
N ALA A 183 -3.20 107.10 -27.39
CA ALA A 183 -3.20 105.79 -28.08
C ALA A 183 -2.25 104.76 -27.44
N ALA A 184 -1.01 105.14 -27.10
CA ALA A 184 0.03 104.21 -26.62
C ALA A 184 -0.36 103.41 -25.37
N VAL A 185 -1.30 103.90 -24.55
CA VAL A 185 -1.84 103.16 -23.40
C VAL A 185 -2.74 102.00 -23.85
N GLN A 186 -3.56 102.21 -24.88
CA GLN A 186 -4.38 101.14 -25.51
C GLN A 186 -3.47 100.05 -26.09
N ASP A 187 -2.43 100.42 -26.84
CA ASP A 187 -1.50 99.48 -27.45
C ASP A 187 -0.77 98.65 -26.39
N SER A 188 -0.36 99.25 -25.27
CA SER A 188 0.26 98.54 -24.15
C SER A 188 -0.68 97.51 -23.49
N ALA A 189 -1.99 97.82 -23.40
CA ALA A 189 -2.98 96.90 -22.85
C ALA A 189 -3.30 95.74 -23.81
N GLN A 190 -3.42 96.02 -25.12
CA GLN A 190 -3.67 94.99 -26.14
C GLN A 190 -2.47 94.04 -26.29
N THR A 191 -1.24 94.56 -26.31
CA THR A 191 -0.03 93.73 -26.39
C THR A 191 0.16 92.86 -25.14
N SER A 192 -0.10 93.40 -23.94
CA SER A 192 -0.10 92.63 -22.68
C SER A 192 -1.16 91.51 -22.69
N HIS A 193 -2.38 91.79 -23.17
CA HIS A 193 -3.42 90.77 -23.31
C HIS A 193 -3.01 89.65 -24.30
N LEU A 194 -2.41 90.00 -25.44
CA LEU A 194 -1.93 89.05 -26.43
C LEU A 194 -0.78 88.17 -25.89
N GLN A 195 0.16 88.75 -25.13
CA GLN A 195 1.20 87.99 -24.42
C GLN A 195 0.61 87.02 -23.39
N ASN A 196 -0.42 87.44 -22.63
CA ASN A 196 -1.12 86.58 -21.68
C ASN A 196 -1.81 85.40 -22.39
N LEU A 197 -2.48 85.64 -23.53
CA LEU A 197 -3.06 84.57 -24.35
C LEU A 197 -1.99 83.59 -24.87
N GLN A 198 -0.85 84.09 -25.37
CA GLN A 198 0.26 83.24 -25.81
C GLN A 198 0.83 82.40 -24.65
N HIS A 199 1.02 83.00 -23.47
CA HIS A 199 1.46 82.28 -22.27
C HIS A 199 0.44 81.22 -21.85
N GLN A 200 -0.86 81.54 -21.84
CA GLN A 200 -1.91 80.60 -21.49
C GLN A 200 -1.99 79.41 -22.47
N ILE A 201 -1.80 79.67 -23.77
CA ILE A 201 -1.68 78.62 -24.79
C ILE A 201 -0.46 77.74 -24.48
N SER A 202 0.71 78.34 -24.25
CA SER A 202 1.95 77.60 -23.92
C SER A 202 1.80 76.71 -22.68
N VAL A 203 1.23 77.23 -21.59
CA VAL A 203 0.95 76.47 -20.36
C VAL A 203 -0.04 75.33 -20.62
N LYS A 204 -1.12 75.57 -21.35
CA LYS A 204 -2.10 74.53 -21.72
C LYS A 204 -1.49 73.45 -22.61
N THR A 205 -0.63 73.82 -23.57
CA THR A 205 0.10 72.86 -24.41
C THR A 205 1.07 72.01 -23.59
N LEU A 206 1.82 72.62 -22.65
CA LEU A 206 2.73 71.89 -21.76
C LEU A 206 1.98 70.93 -20.83
N ALA A 207 0.82 71.34 -20.30
CA ALA A 207 -0.04 70.50 -19.48
C ALA A 207 -0.58 69.30 -20.30
N LEU A 208 -1.08 69.54 -21.51
CA LEU A 208 -1.59 68.48 -22.40
C LEU A 208 -0.49 67.49 -22.80
N GLN A 209 0.72 67.98 -23.15
CA GLN A 209 1.88 67.12 -23.41
C GLN A 209 2.33 66.32 -22.19
N THR A 210 2.07 66.81 -20.97
CA THR A 210 2.39 66.10 -19.73
C THR A 210 1.37 65.01 -19.45
N LEU A 211 0.07 65.33 -19.55
CA LEU A 211 -1.01 64.36 -19.44
C LEU A 211 -0.91 63.24 -20.49
N GLN A 212 -0.50 63.57 -21.73
CA GLN A 212 -0.24 62.57 -22.76
C GLN A 212 0.91 61.62 -22.37
N ARG A 213 2.04 62.15 -21.88
CA ARG A 213 3.17 61.33 -21.39
C ARG A 213 2.78 60.47 -20.20
N GLU A 214 1.89 60.94 -19.32
CA GLU A 214 1.36 60.18 -18.19
C GLU A 214 0.41 59.06 -18.65
N TYR A 215 -0.46 59.33 -19.63
CA TYR A 215 -1.29 58.33 -20.28
C TYR A 215 -0.46 57.23 -20.94
N ASP A 216 0.54 57.60 -21.74
CA ASP A 216 1.45 56.64 -22.40
C ASP A 216 2.23 55.81 -21.36
N ASN A 217 2.64 56.42 -20.25
CA ASN A 217 3.29 55.74 -19.13
C ASN A 217 2.36 54.74 -18.43
N LEU A 218 1.09 55.11 -18.21
CA LEU A 218 0.07 54.25 -17.61
C LEU A 218 -0.31 53.08 -18.52
N LEU A 219 -0.47 53.33 -19.82
CA LEU A 219 -0.70 52.29 -20.83
C LEU A 219 0.47 51.29 -20.87
N GLN A 220 1.71 51.77 -20.82
CA GLN A 220 2.89 50.91 -20.75
C GLN A 220 3.04 50.17 -19.40
N LYS A 221 2.45 50.68 -18.30
CA LYS A 221 2.37 49.94 -17.03
C LYS A 221 1.31 48.83 -17.10
N LEU A 222 0.13 49.14 -17.64
CA LEU A 222 -0.96 48.19 -17.86
C LEU A 222 -0.52 47.00 -18.72
N GLU A 223 0.22 47.25 -19.81
CA GLU A 223 0.65 46.18 -20.70
C GLU A 223 1.73 45.27 -20.07
N ARG A 224 2.63 45.83 -19.25
CA ARG A 224 3.53 45.01 -18.40
C ARG A 224 2.75 44.17 -17.39
N GLN A 225 1.70 44.72 -16.79
CA GLN A 225 0.86 44.00 -15.82
C GLN A 225 0.10 42.85 -16.50
N ARG A 226 -0.50 43.09 -17.67
CA ARG A 226 -1.11 42.03 -18.51
C ARG A 226 -0.13 40.92 -18.83
N THR A 227 1.09 41.28 -19.27
CA THR A 227 2.17 40.32 -19.54
C THR A 227 2.50 39.49 -18.30
N LYS A 228 2.65 40.13 -17.14
CA LYS A 228 2.92 39.44 -15.87
C LYS A 228 1.79 38.49 -15.47
N CYS A 229 0.53 38.89 -15.60
CA CYS A 229 -0.62 38.02 -15.32
C CYS A 229 -0.63 36.80 -16.25
N ALA A 230 -0.43 37.00 -17.55
CA ALA A 230 -0.40 35.91 -18.54
C ALA A 230 0.82 34.98 -18.42
N THR A 231 1.89 35.41 -17.74
CA THR A 231 2.98 34.52 -17.31
C THR A 231 2.56 33.68 -16.11
N ILE A 232 2.05 34.30 -15.04
CA ILE A 232 1.63 33.60 -13.82
C ILE A 232 0.52 32.59 -14.10
N GLU A 233 -0.44 32.94 -14.98
CA GLU A 233 -1.52 32.04 -15.42
C GLU A 233 -0.99 30.75 -16.09
N LYS A 234 0.12 30.85 -16.84
CA LYS A 234 0.80 29.69 -17.45
C LYS A 234 1.66 28.91 -16.46
N GLU A 235 2.31 29.60 -15.53
CA GLU A 235 3.06 28.95 -14.44
C GLU A 235 2.12 28.12 -13.56
N LEU A 236 0.93 28.66 -13.23
CA LEU A 236 -0.14 27.93 -12.56
C LEU A 236 -0.64 26.75 -13.40
N GLN A 237 -0.92 26.93 -14.69
CA GLN A 237 -1.36 25.84 -15.57
C GLN A 237 -0.35 24.68 -15.63
N VAL A 238 0.96 24.98 -15.67
CA VAL A 238 2.02 23.96 -15.64
C VAL A 238 2.09 23.29 -14.26
N SER A 239 1.99 24.05 -13.18
CA SER A 239 1.92 23.54 -11.81
C SER A 239 0.73 22.60 -11.61
N ASP A 240 -0.46 22.95 -12.10
CA ASP A 240 -1.65 22.09 -12.05
C ASP A 240 -1.44 20.78 -12.85
N MET A 241 -0.80 20.84 -14.02
CA MET A 241 -0.46 19.64 -14.79
C MET A 241 0.53 18.73 -14.04
N GLU A 242 1.54 19.31 -13.38
CA GLU A 242 2.51 18.57 -12.57
C GLU A 242 1.87 17.94 -11.33
N ILE A 243 1.04 18.70 -10.59
CA ILE A 243 0.27 18.20 -9.43
C ILE A 243 -0.62 17.02 -9.82
N ASN A 244 -1.32 17.11 -10.96
CA ASN A 244 -2.13 16.01 -11.48
C ASN A 244 -1.26 14.80 -11.86
N SER A 245 -0.11 15.00 -12.52
CA SER A 245 0.82 13.92 -12.88
C SER A 245 1.36 13.18 -11.64
N LEU A 246 1.85 13.92 -10.65
CA LEU A 246 2.37 13.37 -9.39
C LEU A 246 1.27 12.69 -8.56
N THR A 247 0.04 13.19 -8.61
CA THR A 247 -1.12 12.56 -7.95
C THR A 247 -1.46 11.21 -8.58
N ASN A 248 -1.49 11.13 -9.92
CA ASN A 248 -1.73 9.89 -10.65
C ASN A 248 -0.62 8.85 -10.42
N GLU A 249 0.65 9.28 -10.37
CA GLU A 249 1.77 8.40 -10.05
C GLU A 249 1.72 7.89 -8.60
N LYS A 250 1.40 8.77 -7.64
CA LYS A 250 1.19 8.40 -6.24
C LYS A 250 0.07 7.37 -6.09
N GLU A 251 -1.08 7.56 -6.74
CA GLU A 251 -2.20 6.60 -6.69
C GLU A 251 -1.77 5.23 -7.24
N LYS A 252 -1.11 5.21 -8.41
CA LYS A 252 -0.58 4.00 -9.03
C LYS A 252 0.42 3.27 -8.12
N LEU A 253 1.34 3.99 -7.48
CA LEU A 253 2.30 3.43 -6.52
C LEU A 253 1.61 2.91 -5.26
N GLN A 254 0.59 3.62 -4.74
CA GLN A 254 -0.19 3.18 -3.59
C GLN A 254 -0.96 1.87 -3.88
N VAL A 255 -1.57 1.74 -5.06
CA VAL A 255 -2.21 0.50 -5.52
C VAL A 255 -1.18 -0.64 -5.65
N GLN A 256 0.02 -0.35 -6.14
CA GLN A 256 1.10 -1.34 -6.23
C GLN A 256 1.57 -1.81 -4.83
N VAL A 257 1.71 -0.90 -3.86
CA VAL A 257 2.06 -1.23 -2.48
C VAL A 257 0.99 -2.14 -1.86
N MET A 258 -0.30 -1.76 -1.94
CA MET A 258 -1.40 -2.58 -1.41
C MET A 258 -1.46 -3.99 -2.02
N ALA A 259 -1.16 -4.13 -3.32
CA ALA A 259 -1.08 -5.43 -3.98
C ALA A 259 0.09 -6.29 -3.47
N LEU A 260 1.26 -5.68 -3.21
CA LEU A 260 2.43 -6.37 -2.65
C LEU A 260 2.22 -6.74 -1.17
N GLU A 261 1.59 -5.87 -0.38
CA GLU A 261 1.20 -6.16 1.01
C GLU A 261 0.25 -7.36 1.06
N THR A 262 -0.79 -7.38 0.22
CA THR A 262 -1.72 -8.52 0.08
C THR A 262 -0.97 -9.81 -0.29
N GLN A 263 -0.04 -9.76 -1.25
CA GLN A 263 0.75 -10.92 -1.65
C GLN A 263 1.65 -11.45 -0.51
N VAL A 264 2.22 -10.56 0.31
CA VAL A 264 3.02 -10.93 1.48
C VAL A 264 2.14 -11.61 2.55
N GLU A 265 0.93 -11.10 2.80
CA GLU A 265 -0.02 -11.73 3.73
C GLU A 265 -0.46 -13.12 3.25
N GLU A 266 -0.78 -13.29 1.96
CA GLU A 266 -1.11 -14.60 1.36
C GLU A 266 0.05 -15.60 1.47
N LEU A 267 1.27 -15.18 1.15
CA LEU A 267 2.48 -16.02 1.26
C LEU A 267 2.78 -16.41 2.71
N GLN A 268 2.59 -15.48 3.66
CA GLN A 268 2.70 -15.76 5.08
C GLN A 268 1.62 -16.76 5.54
N HIS A 269 0.37 -16.59 5.12
CA HIS A 269 -0.72 -17.52 5.46
C HIS A 269 -0.45 -18.93 4.90
N SER A 270 -0.01 -19.02 3.65
CA SER A 270 0.36 -20.27 2.97
C SER A 270 1.54 -20.99 3.66
N ARG A 271 2.58 -20.25 4.06
CA ARG A 271 3.70 -20.77 4.87
C ARG A 271 3.22 -21.32 6.21
N ASP A 272 2.36 -20.59 6.91
CA ASP A 272 1.92 -20.95 8.25
C ASP A 272 0.86 -22.07 8.24
N GLU A 273 0.07 -22.19 7.17
CA GLU A 273 -0.74 -23.37 6.85
C GLU A 273 0.14 -24.60 6.60
N THR A 274 1.14 -24.50 5.72
CA THR A 274 2.10 -25.59 5.43
C THR A 274 2.81 -26.05 6.70
N ARG A 275 3.21 -25.12 7.58
CA ARG A 275 3.81 -25.43 8.90
C ARG A 275 2.83 -26.15 9.82
N ARG A 276 1.55 -25.75 9.88
CA ARG A 276 0.52 -26.43 10.67
C ARG A 276 0.25 -27.84 10.15
N GLN A 277 0.21 -28.04 8.83
CA GLN A 277 0.07 -29.36 8.21
C GLN A 277 1.27 -30.27 8.50
N LEU A 278 2.50 -29.76 8.41
CA LEU A 278 3.71 -30.52 8.74
C LEU A 278 3.69 -31.02 10.21
N VAL A 279 3.30 -30.16 11.16
CA VAL A 279 3.16 -30.54 12.57
C VAL A 279 2.06 -31.59 12.78
N ALA A 280 0.91 -31.43 12.13
CA ALA A 280 -0.19 -32.40 12.21
C ALA A 280 0.19 -33.77 11.62
N ASN A 281 0.88 -33.78 10.47
CA ASN A 281 1.34 -35.00 9.81
C ASN A 281 2.46 -35.70 10.61
N GLY A 282 3.37 -34.94 11.22
CA GLY A 282 4.38 -35.47 12.14
C GLY A 282 3.76 -36.14 13.37
N ALA A 283 2.75 -35.52 13.98
CA ALA A 283 2.02 -36.11 15.11
C ALA A 283 1.24 -37.38 14.72
N GLN A 284 0.69 -37.46 13.50
CA GLN A 284 0.07 -38.67 12.96
C GLN A 284 1.12 -39.78 12.73
N TYR A 285 2.27 -39.45 12.14
CA TYR A 285 3.34 -40.41 11.89
C TYR A 285 3.88 -41.03 13.18
N ILE A 286 4.10 -40.23 14.22
CA ILE A 286 4.52 -40.72 15.55
C ILE A 286 3.49 -41.72 16.10
N ARG A 287 2.18 -41.40 16.05
CA ARG A 287 1.12 -42.31 16.50
C ARG A 287 1.08 -43.61 15.70
N ILE A 288 1.30 -43.56 14.39
CA ILE A 288 1.36 -44.77 13.54
C ILE A 288 2.56 -45.64 13.94
N MET A 289 3.72 -45.03 14.19
CA MET A 289 4.93 -45.72 14.66
C MET A 289 4.74 -46.35 16.04
N GLU A 290 4.09 -45.67 16.98
CA GLU A 290 3.72 -46.19 18.31
C GLU A 290 2.81 -47.42 18.20
N MET A 291 1.76 -47.34 17.36
CA MET A 291 0.85 -48.46 17.12
C MET A 291 1.55 -49.65 16.45
N ALA A 292 2.44 -49.40 15.48
CA ALA A 292 3.22 -50.44 14.82
C ALA A 292 4.18 -51.15 15.79
N ASN A 293 4.87 -50.40 16.66
CA ASN A 293 5.74 -50.96 17.69
C ASN A 293 4.95 -51.83 18.69
N ARG A 294 3.79 -51.34 19.16
CA ARG A 294 2.88 -52.11 20.02
C ARG A 294 2.42 -53.41 19.35
N LEU A 295 2.06 -53.36 18.07
CA LEU A 295 1.64 -54.55 17.30
C LEU A 295 2.80 -55.55 17.13
N GLN A 296 4.03 -55.06 16.92
CA GLN A 296 5.23 -55.89 16.87
C GLN A 296 5.54 -56.55 18.21
N THR A 297 5.41 -55.81 19.33
CA THR A 297 5.55 -56.37 20.68
C THR A 297 4.53 -57.48 20.91
N GLN A 298 3.25 -57.22 20.65
CA GLN A 298 2.17 -58.20 20.81
C GLN A 298 2.41 -59.44 19.92
N SER A 299 2.77 -59.26 18.65
CA SER A 299 3.10 -60.39 17.76
C SER A 299 4.26 -61.26 18.27
N SER A 300 5.22 -60.65 18.99
CA SER A 300 6.31 -61.38 19.65
C SER A 300 5.88 -62.13 20.93
N GLU A 301 4.78 -61.72 21.54
CA GLU A 301 4.17 -62.36 22.72
C GLU A 301 3.24 -63.50 22.29
N ASP A 302 2.34 -63.24 21.34
CA ASP A 302 1.48 -64.22 20.69
C ASP A 302 2.30 -65.39 20.13
N LYS A 303 3.46 -65.11 19.51
CA LYS A 303 4.39 -66.15 19.04
C LYS A 303 4.95 -67.00 20.20
N LYS A 304 5.35 -66.40 21.33
CA LYS A 304 5.88 -67.15 22.49
C LYS A 304 4.81 -68.05 23.10
N LEU A 305 3.57 -67.57 23.17
CA LEU A 305 2.42 -68.36 23.62
C LEU A 305 2.18 -69.57 22.70
N TRP A 306 2.19 -69.35 21.38
CA TRP A 306 2.04 -70.42 20.39
C TRP A 306 3.20 -71.44 20.41
N ASP A 307 4.45 -70.98 20.50
CA ASP A 307 5.62 -71.86 20.61
C ASP A 307 5.60 -72.68 21.92
N ALA A 308 5.01 -72.14 23.00
CA ALA A 308 4.81 -72.85 24.27
C ALA A 308 3.65 -73.87 24.21
N GLU A 309 2.48 -73.49 23.67
CA GLU A 309 1.34 -74.40 23.44
C GLU A 309 1.76 -75.59 22.56
N LYS A 310 2.52 -75.31 21.49
CA LYS A 310 3.10 -76.33 20.62
C LYS A 310 4.06 -77.26 21.37
N ALA A 311 4.84 -76.75 22.31
CA ALA A 311 5.74 -77.58 23.13
C ALA A 311 4.97 -78.47 24.11
N GLU A 312 3.91 -77.97 24.75
CA GLU A 312 3.02 -78.76 25.61
C GLU A 312 2.34 -79.89 24.80
N LEU A 313 1.78 -79.57 23.64
CA LEU A 313 1.13 -80.54 22.77
C LEU A 313 2.13 -81.60 22.27
N GLN A 314 3.35 -81.23 21.91
CA GLN A 314 4.39 -82.19 21.52
C GLN A 314 4.80 -83.07 22.71
N GLN A 315 4.98 -82.52 23.91
CA GLN A 315 5.27 -83.32 25.11
C GLN A 315 4.14 -84.32 25.39
N ARG A 316 2.88 -83.89 25.23
CA ARG A 316 1.70 -84.75 25.42
C ARG A 316 1.61 -85.86 24.38
N ILE A 317 1.98 -85.60 23.12
CA ILE A 317 2.11 -86.61 22.07
C ILE A 317 3.20 -87.62 22.45
N ASN A 318 4.40 -87.15 22.78
CA ASN A 318 5.53 -88.02 23.14
C ASN A 318 5.19 -88.96 24.32
N VAL A 319 4.49 -88.47 25.35
CA VAL A 319 4.06 -89.29 26.51
C VAL A 319 3.00 -90.34 26.11
N LEU A 320 2.09 -90.02 25.18
CA LEU A 320 1.12 -90.99 24.65
C LEU A 320 1.81 -92.05 23.77
N GLU A 321 2.78 -91.65 22.96
CA GLU A 321 3.60 -92.56 22.15
C GLU A 321 4.46 -93.48 23.03
N GLU A 322 5.10 -92.95 24.07
CA GLU A 322 5.87 -93.74 25.04
C GLU A 322 4.98 -94.74 25.79
N ALA A 323 3.77 -94.35 26.22
CA ALA A 323 2.80 -95.25 26.84
C ALA A 323 2.31 -96.34 25.88
N MET A 324 2.18 -96.04 24.57
CA MET A 324 1.85 -97.04 23.55
C MET A 324 3.02 -98.01 23.27
N VAL A 325 4.27 -97.55 23.32
CA VAL A 325 5.47 -98.36 23.08
C VAL A 325 5.86 -99.23 24.29
N THR A 326 5.66 -98.73 25.52
CA THR A 326 5.99 -99.46 26.76
C THR A 326 4.92 -100.47 27.19
N GLY A 327 3.74 -100.47 26.57
CA GLY A 327 2.84 -101.62 26.56
C GLY A 327 1.99 -101.85 27.82
N THR A 328 1.86 -100.87 28.71
CA THR A 328 0.94 -100.96 29.87
C THR A 328 -0.52 -100.78 29.45
N ALA A 329 -1.07 -101.78 28.75
CA ALA A 329 -2.42 -101.76 28.20
C ALA A 329 -3.51 -102.00 29.27
N GLN A 330 -3.69 -101.06 30.20
CA GLN A 330 -4.83 -101.06 31.12
C GLN A 330 -6.10 -100.62 30.38
N ARG A 331 -6.73 -101.58 29.69
CA ARG A 331 -8.13 -101.47 29.24
C ARG A 331 -9.05 -101.36 30.46
N ASP A 332 -9.98 -100.42 30.40
CA ASP A 332 -11.32 -100.61 30.94
C ASP A 332 -12.37 -99.92 30.05
N SER A 333 -13.63 -100.34 30.16
CA SER A 333 -14.67 -100.13 29.14
C SER A 333 -15.53 -98.86 29.32
N PRO A 334 -16.21 -98.38 28.25
CA PRO A 334 -17.08 -97.20 28.28
C PRO A 334 -18.49 -97.51 28.82
N PRO A 335 -19.33 -96.48 29.01
CA PRO A 335 -20.67 -96.59 28.41
C PRO A 335 -21.27 -95.31 27.81
N SER A 336 -22.23 -95.55 26.92
CA SER A 336 -23.42 -94.73 26.60
C SER A 336 -23.31 -93.41 25.82
N ILE A 337 -23.88 -93.48 24.61
CA ILE A 337 -24.46 -92.37 23.86
C ILE A 337 -25.63 -91.75 24.65
N ILE A 338 -25.69 -90.41 24.73
CA ILE A 338 -26.95 -89.68 24.95
C ILE A 338 -27.10 -88.64 23.85
N LEU A 339 -28.14 -88.80 23.03
CA LEU A 339 -28.58 -87.84 22.03
C LEU A 339 -29.47 -86.79 22.70
N ALA A 340 -29.02 -85.53 22.73
CA ALA A 340 -29.82 -84.40 23.21
C ALA A 340 -29.64 -83.18 22.31
N HIS A 341 -30.72 -82.74 21.66
CA HIS A 341 -30.75 -81.47 20.92
C HIS A 341 -31.09 -80.31 21.85
N SER A 342 -30.69 -79.10 21.44
CA SER A 342 -31.16 -77.80 21.93
C SER A 342 -30.86 -77.45 23.40
N MET A 343 -29.84 -76.60 23.61
CA MET A 343 -30.07 -75.15 23.61
C MET A 343 -28.77 -74.41 23.30
N GLY A 344 -28.85 -73.33 22.51
CA GLY A 344 -27.70 -72.48 22.22
C GLY A 344 -27.51 -71.39 23.26
N LYS A 345 -26.28 -71.23 23.76
CA LYS A 345 -25.82 -69.95 24.34
C LYS A 345 -24.29 -69.80 24.24
N ASN A 346 -23.87 -68.56 24.01
CA ASN A 346 -22.54 -68.04 24.31
C ASN A 346 -21.35 -68.75 23.63
N ARG A 347 -21.39 -68.81 22.29
CA ARG A 347 -20.19 -68.62 21.47
C ARG A 347 -19.50 -67.33 21.94
N THR A 348 -18.33 -67.41 22.55
CA THR A 348 -17.67 -66.25 23.16
C THR A 348 -17.43 -65.17 22.11
N ILE A 349 -17.95 -63.99 22.43
CA ILE A 349 -18.05 -62.79 21.60
C ILE A 349 -16.76 -62.57 20.77
N THR A 350 -16.82 -62.93 19.49
CA THR A 350 -16.02 -62.25 18.47
C THR A 350 -16.46 -60.79 18.53
N SER A 351 -15.62 -59.93 19.08
CA SER A 351 -15.93 -58.50 19.28
C SER A 351 -16.05 -57.79 17.94
N THR A 352 -17.22 -57.89 17.32
CA THR A 352 -17.72 -56.92 16.36
C THR A 352 -17.91 -55.61 17.10
N SER A 353 -16.81 -54.87 17.26
CA SER A 353 -16.72 -53.61 17.99
C SER A 353 -17.49 -52.51 17.25
N SER A 354 -18.81 -52.53 17.41
CA SER A 354 -19.81 -51.52 17.05
C SER A 354 -19.35 -50.48 16.01
N PRO A 355 -19.56 -50.71 14.70
CA PRO A 355 -19.46 -49.62 13.70
C PRO A 355 -20.39 -48.44 14.04
N SER A 356 -21.43 -48.67 14.85
CA SER A 356 -22.22 -47.63 15.53
C SER A 356 -21.37 -46.58 16.26
N THR A 357 -20.29 -46.96 16.95
CA THR A 357 -19.48 -46.00 17.73
C THR A 357 -18.62 -45.11 16.84
N GLU A 358 -18.05 -45.69 15.78
CA GLU A 358 -17.26 -44.96 14.78
C GLU A 358 -18.16 -44.04 13.95
N THR A 359 -19.28 -44.56 13.43
CA THR A 359 -20.27 -43.75 12.69
C THR A 359 -20.88 -42.65 13.55
N LEU A 360 -21.14 -42.87 14.85
CA LEU A 360 -21.54 -41.80 15.78
C LEU A 360 -20.48 -40.70 15.91
N ASN A 361 -19.19 -41.05 15.92
CA ASN A 361 -18.11 -40.08 16.01
C ASN A 361 -17.92 -39.31 14.68
N VAL A 362 -18.10 -39.95 13.53
CA VAL A 362 -18.16 -39.28 12.21
C VAL A 362 -19.36 -38.34 12.13
N LEU A 363 -20.56 -38.78 12.53
CA LEU A 363 -21.76 -37.93 12.55
C LEU A 363 -21.62 -36.75 13.53
N ARG A 364 -20.96 -36.95 14.68
CA ARG A 364 -20.64 -35.85 15.60
C ARG A 364 -19.68 -34.84 14.98
N SER A 365 -18.66 -35.29 14.23
CA SER A 365 -17.72 -34.37 13.57
C SER A 365 -18.37 -33.64 12.38
N GLU A 366 -19.26 -34.29 11.63
CA GLU A 366 -20.15 -33.62 10.66
C GLU A 366 -20.98 -32.53 11.34
N ILE A 367 -21.71 -32.85 12.41
CA ILE A 367 -22.59 -31.89 13.11
C ILE A 367 -21.80 -30.68 13.63
N VAL A 368 -20.58 -30.86 14.13
CA VAL A 368 -19.71 -29.75 14.55
C VAL A 368 -19.23 -28.94 13.33
N ARG A 369 -18.77 -29.59 12.25
CA ARG A 369 -18.30 -28.91 11.03
C ARG A 369 -19.42 -28.13 10.33
N LEU A 370 -20.62 -28.71 10.26
CA LEU A 370 -21.81 -28.09 9.69
C LEU A 370 -22.26 -26.89 10.51
N ARG A 371 -22.30 -26.99 11.85
CA ARG A 371 -22.60 -25.85 12.73
C ARG A 371 -21.58 -24.72 12.57
N LEU A 372 -20.29 -25.05 12.51
CA LEU A 372 -19.23 -24.06 12.26
C LEU A 372 -19.41 -23.38 10.89
N ARG A 373 -19.68 -24.16 9.83
CA ARG A 373 -19.95 -23.62 8.49
C ARG A 373 -21.18 -22.71 8.45
N THR A 374 -22.26 -23.09 9.13
CA THR A 374 -23.47 -22.25 9.27
C THR A 374 -23.13 -20.96 9.99
N GLN A 375 -22.40 -21.01 11.11
CA GLN A 375 -21.97 -19.81 11.85
C GLN A 375 -21.08 -18.88 11.00
N THR A 376 -20.16 -19.43 10.18
CA THR A 376 -19.36 -18.63 9.24
C THR A 376 -20.25 -17.94 8.19
N LEU A 377 -21.25 -18.65 7.64
CA LEU A 377 -22.18 -18.09 6.66
C LEU A 377 -23.12 -17.03 7.27
N GLU A 378 -23.59 -17.25 8.50
CA GLU A 378 -24.39 -16.27 9.26
C GLU A 378 -23.58 -15.00 9.56
N SER A 379 -22.31 -15.14 9.93
CA SER A 379 -21.40 -14.01 10.12
C SER A 379 -21.18 -13.24 8.81
N ALA A 380 -20.90 -13.93 7.70
CA ALA A 380 -20.71 -13.29 6.39
C ALA A 380 -21.98 -12.56 5.92
N LEU A 381 -23.16 -13.14 6.12
CA LEU A 381 -24.45 -12.50 5.85
C LEU A 381 -24.72 -11.30 6.76
N HIS A 382 -24.15 -11.25 7.98
CA HIS A 382 -24.25 -10.10 8.86
C HIS A 382 -23.35 -8.95 8.38
N THR A 383 -22.09 -9.24 8.07
CA THR A 383 -21.13 -8.25 7.52
C THR A 383 -21.64 -7.66 6.20
N MET A 384 -22.11 -8.50 5.27
CA MET A 384 -22.69 -8.05 3.99
C MET A 384 -23.92 -7.13 4.18
N ARG A 385 -24.68 -7.28 5.28
CA ARG A 385 -25.77 -6.34 5.62
C ARG A 385 -25.24 -5.01 6.16
N GLU A 386 -24.21 -5.02 7.00
CA GLU A 386 -23.58 -3.81 7.50
C GLU A 386 -22.94 -3.00 6.37
N GLU A 387 -22.22 -3.68 5.47
CA GLU A 387 -21.69 -3.11 4.21
C GLU A 387 -22.82 -2.53 3.35
N SER A 388 -23.90 -3.28 3.14
CA SER A 388 -25.07 -2.80 2.39
C SER A 388 -25.67 -1.51 2.98
N THR A 389 -25.82 -1.42 4.31
CA THR A 389 -26.30 -0.18 4.95
C THR A 389 -25.29 0.97 4.84
N THR A 390 -23.99 0.67 4.84
CA THR A 390 -22.91 1.65 4.68
C THR A 390 -22.89 2.22 3.26
N ILE A 391 -23.01 1.36 2.25
CA ILE A 391 -23.15 1.74 0.83
C ILE A 391 -24.43 2.56 0.64
N GLN A 392 -25.56 2.16 1.23
CA GLN A 392 -26.81 2.92 1.13
C GLN A 392 -26.69 4.32 1.77
N LYS A 393 -25.93 4.46 2.86
CA LYS A 393 -25.64 5.76 3.49
C LYS A 393 -24.75 6.62 2.59
N ALA A 394 -23.67 6.06 2.02
CA ALA A 394 -22.79 6.77 1.10
C ALA A 394 -23.55 7.24 -0.16
N ALA A 395 -24.39 6.39 -0.76
CA ALA A 395 -25.21 6.74 -1.91
C ALA A 395 -26.19 7.90 -1.63
N LYS A 396 -26.77 7.97 -0.42
CA LYS A 396 -27.58 9.13 -0.01
C LYS A 396 -26.75 10.41 0.11
N GLN A 397 -25.57 10.34 0.73
CA GLN A 397 -24.68 11.50 0.86
C GLN A 397 -24.18 12.01 -0.51
N LEU A 398 -23.91 11.11 -1.45
CA LEU A 398 -23.58 11.45 -2.84
C LEU A 398 -24.77 12.16 -3.53
N LEU A 399 -25.99 11.62 -3.44
CA LEU A 399 -27.18 12.25 -4.01
C LEU A 399 -27.44 13.65 -3.41
N GLU A 400 -27.33 13.81 -2.09
CA GLU A 400 -27.41 15.12 -1.44
C GLU A 400 -26.32 16.10 -1.92
N SER A 401 -25.10 15.62 -2.16
CA SER A 401 -24.01 16.45 -2.68
C SER A 401 -24.23 16.87 -4.13
N GLY A 402 -24.78 15.97 -4.97
CA GLY A 402 -25.19 16.26 -6.34
C GLY A 402 -26.29 17.31 -6.39
N ASN A 403 -27.34 17.16 -5.56
CA ASN A 403 -28.42 18.14 -5.48
C ASN A 403 -27.92 19.53 -5.04
N ARG A 404 -26.98 19.61 -4.09
CA ARG A 404 -26.33 20.87 -3.70
C ARG A 404 -25.53 21.49 -4.85
N MET A 405 -24.79 20.67 -5.61
CA MET A 405 -24.01 21.12 -6.76
C MET A 405 -24.89 21.60 -7.92
N GLU A 406 -26.00 20.91 -8.19
CA GLU A 406 -27.02 21.28 -9.19
C GLU A 406 -27.72 22.60 -8.80
N GLN A 407 -27.98 22.82 -7.51
CA GLN A 407 -28.53 24.09 -7.03
C GLN A 407 -27.53 25.24 -7.22
N ILE A 408 -26.27 25.06 -6.82
CA ILE A 408 -25.22 26.08 -7.02
C ILE A 408 -25.03 26.42 -8.51
N THR A 409 -25.09 25.43 -9.41
CA THR A 409 -25.00 25.69 -10.86
C THR A 409 -26.24 26.37 -11.44
N LYS A 410 -27.44 26.20 -10.85
CA LYS A 410 -28.64 26.96 -11.24
C LYS A 410 -28.62 28.40 -10.73
N GLU A 411 -28.13 28.61 -9.52
CA GLU A 411 -27.94 29.94 -8.93
C GLU A 411 -26.90 30.73 -9.77
N ALA A 412 -25.75 30.12 -10.09
CA ALA A 412 -24.71 30.70 -10.95
C ALA A 412 -25.07 30.82 -12.45
N LEU A 413 -26.26 30.35 -12.87
CA LEU A 413 -26.83 30.58 -14.22
C LEU A 413 -27.97 31.61 -14.21
N SER A 414 -28.28 32.19 -13.04
CA SER A 414 -29.39 33.13 -12.84
C SER A 414 -28.94 34.56 -12.50
N GLU A 415 -27.62 34.79 -12.42
CA GLU A 415 -26.97 36.11 -12.37
C GLU A 415 -26.41 36.51 -13.75
#